data_AF-A0A5S5CXT9-F1
#
_entry.id   AF-A0A5S5CXT9-F1
#
_cell.length_a   1.000
_cell.length_b   1.000
_cell.length_c   1.000
_cell.angle_alpha   90.00
_cell.angle_beta   90.00
_cell.angle_gamma   90.00
#
_symmetry.space_group_name_H-M   'P 1'
#
loop_
_entity.id
_entity.type
_entity.pdbx_description
1 polymer ?
#
loop_
_entity_poly.entity_id
_entity_poly.type
_entity_poly.pdbx_seq_one_letter_code
_entity_poly.pdbx_strand_id
1 'polypeptide(L)'
;MNLSTGTAGPLLTPEQVEDLLVLPVLAASVALNPLVPTVVRLTGSTYRIPKVTADPSAAWVAEGAEIPARDLTTNELVVTPSKVAGLSVITSELAEDSSPEATTEVGAGLARDVARKDRRRLLR
;
A
#
# COMPACT_ATOMS: atom_id res chain seq x y z
N MET A 1 16.43 -7.16 31.12
CA MET A 1 15.19 -6.35 31.24
C MET A 1 14.47 -6.46 29.90
N ASN A 2 13.41 -7.27 29.81
CA ASN A 2 12.69 -7.50 28.55
C ASN A 2 11.60 -6.44 28.39
N LEU A 3 11.79 -5.51 27.47
CA LEU A 3 10.75 -4.56 27.08
C LEU A 3 9.68 -5.29 26.25
N SER A 4 8.52 -5.54 26.86
CA SER A 4 7.30 -5.84 26.11
C SER A 4 6.71 -4.53 25.59
N THR A 5 6.19 -4.56 24.37
CA THR A 5 5.76 -3.42 23.52
C THR A 5 4.59 -2.58 24.04
N GLY A 6 4.26 -2.66 25.33
CA GLY A 6 3.07 -2.03 25.91
C GLY A 6 3.28 -0.65 26.54
N THR A 7 4.51 -0.24 26.87
CA THR A 7 4.72 0.96 27.72
C THR A 7 5.98 1.77 27.43
N ALA A 8 6.69 1.49 26.33
CA ALA A 8 7.76 2.40 25.90
C ALA A 8 7.12 3.62 25.24
N GLY A 9 7.39 4.83 25.76
CA GLY A 9 7.12 6.05 25.01
C GLY A 9 7.79 5.97 23.63
N PRO A 10 7.26 6.65 22.59
CA PRO A 10 7.88 6.61 21.27
C PRO A 10 9.35 7.06 21.38
N LEU A 11 10.29 6.15 21.08
CA LEU A 11 11.71 6.50 20.96
C LEU A 11 11.95 7.46 19.80
N LEU A 12 11.02 7.46 18.83
CA LEU A 12 11.04 8.32 17.65
C LEU A 12 9.75 9.14 17.62
N THR A 13 9.88 10.43 17.28
CA THR A 13 8.72 11.27 16.97
C THR A 13 8.09 10.83 15.64
N PRO A 14 6.80 11.16 15.40
CA PRO A 14 6.17 10.88 14.12
C PRO A 14 6.95 11.39 12.90
N GLU A 15 7.56 12.58 13.03
CA GLU A 15 8.38 13.21 11.99
C GLU A 15 9.65 12.39 11.71
N GLN A 16 10.31 11.87 12.75
CA GLN A 16 11.48 11.00 12.58
C GLN A 16 11.11 9.67 11.89
N VAL A 17 9.94 9.11 12.17
CA VAL A 17 9.46 7.91 11.47
C VAL A 17 9.16 8.21 10.00
N GLU A 18 8.61 9.39 9.73
CA GLU A 18 8.34 9.85 8.37
C GLU A 18 9.64 9.94 7.55
N ASP A 19 10.66 10.60 8.08
CA ASP A 19 11.95 10.81 7.41
C ASP A 19 12.78 9.52 7.27
N LEU A 20 12.80 8.68 8.30
CA LEU A 20 13.66 7.48 8.31
C LEU A 20 13.06 6.27 7.58
N LEU A 21 11.74 6.22 7.41
CA LEU A 21 11.06 5.05 6.85
C LEU A 21 10.07 5.41 5.74
N VAL A 22 9.12 6.32 5.99
CA VAL A 22 8.00 6.55 5.05
C VAL A 22 8.50 7.17 3.74
N LEU A 23 9.25 8.28 3.81
CA LEU A 23 9.78 8.94 2.63
C LEU A 23 10.77 8.05 1.85
N PRO A 24 11.72 7.34 2.49
CA PRO A 24 12.60 6.39 1.80
C PRO A 24 11.86 5.24 1.12
N VAL A 25 10.79 4.69 1.73
CA VAL A 25 9.95 3.65 1.10
C VAL A 25 9.25 4.20 -0.14
N LEU A 26 8.64 5.38 -0.03
CA LEU A 26 7.95 6.04 -1.16
C LEU A 26 8.91 6.33 -2.31
N ALA A 27 10.13 6.80 -2.01
CA ALA A 27 11.14 7.06 -3.02
C ALA A 27 11.67 5.78 -3.69
N ALA A 28 11.83 4.69 -2.94
CA ALA A 28 12.40 3.44 -3.46
C ALA A 28 11.36 2.53 -4.15
N SER A 29 10.09 2.59 -3.76
CA SER A 29 9.05 1.71 -4.29
C SER A 29 8.47 2.24 -5.61
N VAL A 30 8.80 1.56 -6.72
CA VAL A 30 8.14 1.81 -8.02
C VAL A 30 6.63 1.57 -7.95
N ALA A 31 6.18 0.63 -7.10
CA ALA A 31 4.76 0.33 -6.93
C ALA A 31 3.98 1.47 -6.23
N LEU A 32 4.68 2.39 -5.54
CA LEU A 32 4.07 3.57 -4.93
C LEU A 32 4.26 4.83 -5.78
N ASN A 33 4.93 4.73 -6.93
CA ASN A 33 5.13 5.86 -7.83
C ASN A 33 3.79 6.19 -8.54
N PRO A 34 3.21 7.38 -8.34
CA PRO A 34 1.89 7.74 -8.88
C PRO A 34 1.82 7.75 -10.42
N LEU A 35 2.95 7.67 -11.13
CA LEU A 35 2.99 7.49 -12.58
C LEU A 35 2.58 6.08 -13.02
N VAL A 36 2.55 5.08 -12.12
CA VAL A 36 2.30 3.68 -12.45
C VAL A 36 0.92 3.20 -11.96
N PRO A 37 0.61 3.19 -10.64
CA PRO A 37 -0.78 2.99 -10.17
C PRO A 37 -1.41 4.24 -9.54
N THR A 38 -2.75 4.21 -9.44
CA THR A 38 -3.51 5.10 -8.54
C THR A 38 -3.44 4.56 -7.12
N VAL A 39 -2.83 5.32 -6.20
CA VAL A 39 -2.76 4.97 -4.79
C VAL A 39 -4.04 5.40 -4.07
N VAL A 40 -4.76 4.44 -3.50
CA VAL A 40 -5.96 4.68 -2.66
C VAL A 40 -5.62 4.38 -1.22
N ARG A 41 -5.84 5.35 -0.32
CA ARG A 41 -5.66 5.15 1.13
C ARG A 41 -6.93 4.56 1.72
N LEU A 42 -6.79 3.39 2.35
CA LEU A 42 -7.90 2.64 2.92
C LEU A 42 -7.90 2.76 4.45
N THR A 43 -9.09 2.86 5.03
CA THR A 43 -9.31 2.75 6.49
C THR A 43 -9.90 1.39 6.88
N GLY A 44 -10.48 0.65 5.92
CA GLY A 44 -11.08 -0.67 6.11
C GLY A 44 -10.21 -1.83 5.60
N SER A 45 -10.63 -3.05 5.90
CA SER A 45 -9.93 -4.30 5.55
C SER A 45 -10.17 -4.79 4.12
N THR A 46 -11.07 -4.15 3.38
CA THR A 46 -11.45 -4.58 2.02
C THR A 46 -11.80 -3.37 1.17
N TYR A 47 -11.39 -3.40 -0.08
CA TYR A 47 -11.73 -2.39 -1.08
C TYR A 47 -12.42 -3.06 -2.26
N ARG A 48 -13.56 -2.52 -2.69
CA ARG A 48 -14.37 -3.06 -3.80
C ARG A 48 -14.37 -2.07 -4.94
N ILE A 49 -14.01 -2.54 -6.14
CA ILE A 49 -14.01 -1.74 -7.36
C ILE A 49 -15.12 -2.28 -8.26
N PRO A 50 -16.18 -1.50 -8.53
CA PRO A 50 -17.21 -1.91 -9.49
C PRO A 50 -16.62 -1.94 -10.90
N LYS A 51 -16.98 -2.96 -11.66
CA LYS A 51 -16.54 -3.17 -13.04
C LYS A 51 -17.75 -3.49 -13.91
N VAL A 52 -17.83 -2.84 -15.06
CA VAL A 52 -18.75 -3.25 -16.14
C VAL A 52 -18.13 -4.43 -16.89
N THR A 53 -18.87 -5.52 -17.03
CA THR A 53 -18.41 -6.74 -17.74
C THR A 53 -19.04 -6.91 -19.10
N ALA A 54 -20.21 -6.32 -19.35
CA ALA A 54 -20.82 -6.27 -20.67
C ALA A 54 -21.63 -4.98 -20.82
N ASP A 55 -21.40 -4.28 -21.92
CA ASP A 55 -22.15 -3.09 -22.30
C ASP A 55 -23.52 -3.49 -22.88
N PRO A 56 -24.55 -2.64 -22.70
CA PRO A 56 -25.82 -2.84 -23.39
C PRO A 56 -25.63 -2.75 -24.90
N SER A 57 -26.32 -3.61 -25.65
CA SER A 57 -26.23 -3.64 -27.11
C SER A 57 -27.35 -2.83 -27.76
N ALA A 58 -26.99 -2.07 -28.80
CA ALA A 58 -27.94 -1.42 -29.69
C ALA A 58 -28.36 -2.37 -30.82
N ALA A 59 -29.61 -2.26 -31.26
CA ALA A 59 -30.15 -3.02 -32.38
C ALA A 59 -30.91 -2.09 -33.33
N TRP A 60 -30.79 -2.35 -34.64
CA TRP A 60 -31.65 -1.73 -35.64
C TRP A 60 -33.03 -2.40 -35.58
N VAL A 61 -34.06 -1.60 -35.34
CA VAL A 61 -35.45 -2.07 -35.35
C VAL A 61 -36.21 -1.35 -36.46
N ALA A 62 -37.19 -2.04 -37.05
CA ALA A 62 -38.09 -1.43 -38.01
C ALA A 62 -38.96 -0.35 -37.34
N GLU A 63 -39.42 0.61 -38.12
CA GLU A 63 -40.29 1.68 -37.62
C GLU A 63 -41.60 1.11 -37.06
N GLY A 64 -41.92 1.48 -35.82
CA GLY A 64 -43.08 0.95 -35.09
C GLY A 64 -42.88 -0.42 -34.43
N ALA A 65 -41.70 -1.06 -34.59
CA ALA A 65 -41.37 -2.29 -33.90
C ALA A 65 -40.83 -2.03 -32.47
N GLU A 66 -41.01 -3.01 -31.59
CA GLU A 66 -40.52 -2.95 -30.21
C GLU A 66 -38.98 -2.92 -30.17
N ILE A 67 -38.42 -2.01 -29.35
CA ILE A 67 -36.98 -1.91 -29.12
C ILE A 67 -36.61 -2.91 -28.01
N PRO A 68 -35.69 -3.86 -28.26
CA PRO A 68 -35.29 -4.81 -27.23
C PRO A 68 -34.53 -4.10 -26.11
N ALA A 69 -35.01 -4.22 -24.88
CA ALA A 69 -34.28 -3.77 -23.70
C ALA A 69 -33.05 -4.66 -23.47
N ARG A 70 -31.89 -4.03 -23.29
CA ARG A 70 -30.61 -4.70 -23.00
C ARG A 70 -29.95 -3.99 -21.83
N ASP A 71 -29.71 -4.74 -20.77
CA ASP A 71 -29.15 -4.21 -19.53
C ASP A 71 -27.61 -4.27 -19.51
N LEU A 72 -27.05 -3.37 -18.71
CA LEU A 72 -25.63 -3.36 -18.37
C LEU A 72 -25.31 -4.52 -17.41
N THR A 73 -24.32 -5.34 -17.74
CA THR A 73 -23.84 -6.34 -16.77
C THR A 73 -22.72 -5.75 -15.94
N THR A 74 -22.87 -5.79 -14.62
CA THR A 74 -21.86 -5.30 -13.67
C THR A 74 -21.35 -6.44 -12.80
N ASN A 75 -20.12 -6.28 -12.31
CA ASN A 75 -19.47 -7.16 -11.35
C ASN A 75 -18.59 -6.31 -10.42
N GLU A 76 -18.00 -6.92 -9.40
CA GLU A 76 -17.06 -6.27 -8.50
C GLU A 76 -15.73 -7.01 -8.43
N LEU A 77 -14.64 -6.24 -8.38
CA LEU A 77 -13.32 -6.72 -8.01
C LEU A 77 -13.10 -6.42 -6.53
N VAL A 78 -12.90 -7.48 -5.74
CA VAL A 78 -12.64 -7.37 -4.30
C VAL A 78 -11.14 -7.45 -4.04
N VAL A 79 -10.57 -6.39 -3.48
CA VAL A 79 -9.15 -6.30 -3.10
C VAL A 79 -9.05 -6.34 -1.57
N THR A 80 -8.32 -7.32 -1.06
CA THR A 80 -8.00 -7.43 0.37
C THR A 80 -6.54 -7.06 0.59
N PRO A 81 -6.24 -5.86 1.15
CA PRO A 81 -4.87 -5.46 1.44
C PRO A 81 -4.21 -6.42 2.44
N SER A 82 -2.89 -6.60 2.30
CA SER A 82 -2.09 -7.42 3.22
C SER A 82 -1.01 -6.56 3.87
N LYS A 83 -0.73 -6.81 5.15
CA LYS A 83 0.31 -6.10 5.89
C LYS A 83 1.69 -6.64 5.51
N VAL A 84 2.64 -5.74 5.26
CA VAL A 84 4.08 -6.06 5.23
C VAL A 84 4.73 -5.40 6.45
N ALA A 85 5.60 -6.12 7.14
CA ALA A 85 6.27 -5.64 8.34
C ALA A 85 7.65 -6.27 8.47
N GLY A 86 8.60 -5.50 9.00
CA GLY A 86 9.89 -6.00 9.48
C GLY A 86 10.21 -5.36 10.82
N LEU A 87 10.95 -6.08 11.66
CA LEU A 87 11.34 -5.65 13.00
C LEU A 87 12.84 -5.86 13.15
N SER A 88 13.55 -4.81 13.54
CA SER A 88 14.96 -4.87 13.92
C SER A 88 15.10 -4.30 15.33
N VAL A 89 15.91 -4.94 16.16
CA VAL A 89 16.12 -4.54 17.56
C VAL A 89 17.49 -3.91 17.67
N ILE A 90 17.54 -2.68 18.20
CA ILE A 90 18.76 -1.95 18.54
C ILE A 90 18.71 -1.54 20.01
N THR A 91 19.86 -1.34 20.63
CA THR A 91 19.95 -0.82 22.00
C THR A 91 19.83 0.71 21.99
N SER A 92 19.41 1.31 23.10
CA SER A 92 19.35 2.77 23.24
C SER A 92 20.74 3.40 23.14
N GLU A 93 21.74 2.79 23.77
CA GLU A 93 23.15 3.23 23.67
C GLU A 93 23.63 3.24 22.22
N LEU A 94 23.30 2.21 21.44
CA LEU A 94 23.65 2.18 20.02
C LEU A 94 22.90 3.25 19.22
N ALA A 95 21.64 3.54 19.57
CA ALA A 95 20.86 4.57 18.89
C ALA A 95 21.41 5.99 19.16
N GLU A 96 21.92 6.24 20.37
CA GLU A 96 22.38 7.56 20.82
C GLU A 96 23.87 7.80 20.57
N ASP A 97 24.73 6.78 20.72
CA ASP A 97 26.20 6.93 20.71
C ASP A 97 26.85 6.53 19.37
N SER A 98 26.08 6.15 18.35
CA SER A 98 26.64 5.70 17.07
C SER A 98 26.95 6.84 16.09
N SER A 99 28.06 6.70 15.37
CA SER A 99 28.43 7.53 14.22
C SER A 99 29.01 6.64 13.11
N PRO A 100 28.34 6.50 11.94
CA PRO A 100 27.06 7.09 11.56
C PRO A 100 25.88 6.57 12.39
N GLU A 101 24.80 7.34 12.44
CA GLU A 101 23.61 7.05 13.23
C GLU A 101 23.00 5.68 12.84
N ALA A 102 23.11 4.70 13.73
CA ALA A 102 22.68 3.33 13.49
C ALA A 102 21.18 3.24 13.18
N THR A 103 20.37 4.11 13.79
CA THR A 103 18.92 4.22 13.54
C THR A 103 18.64 4.53 12.08
N THR A 104 19.43 5.43 11.47
CA THR A 104 19.29 5.83 10.08
C THR A 104 19.62 4.68 9.12
N GLU A 105 20.70 3.94 9.38
CA GLU A 105 21.06 2.80 8.52
C GLU A 105 20.08 1.62 8.63
N VAL A 106 19.58 1.34 9.83
CA VAL A 106 18.55 0.32 10.04
C VAL A 106 17.24 0.74 9.37
N GLY A 107 16.83 2.00 9.51
CA GLY A 107 15.65 2.55 8.83
C GLY A 107 15.75 2.45 7.31
N ALA A 108 16.89 2.86 6.74
CA ALA A 108 17.14 2.76 5.31
C ALA A 108 17.18 1.31 4.81
N GLY A 109 17.78 0.40 5.57
CA GLY A 109 17.77 -1.04 5.26
C GLY A 109 16.35 -1.62 5.24
N LEU A 110 15.55 -1.29 6.25
CA LEU A 110 14.17 -1.74 6.36
C LEU A 110 13.28 -1.15 5.24
N ALA A 111 13.44 0.13 4.94
CA ALA A 111 12.73 0.80 3.85
C ALA A 111 12.97 0.11 2.49
N ARG A 112 14.24 -0.22 2.21
CA ARG A 112 14.62 -0.95 0.98
C ARG A 112 14.00 -2.35 0.91
N ASP A 113 13.91 -3.07 2.04
CA ASP A 113 13.30 -4.40 2.04
C ASP A 113 11.78 -4.34 1.87
N VAL A 114 11.11 -3.43 2.57
CA VAL A 114 9.66 -3.18 2.41
C VAL A 114 9.34 -2.87 0.94
N ALA A 115 10.06 -1.94 0.31
CA ALA A 115 9.88 -1.58 -1.09
C ALA A 115 10.10 -2.79 -2.04
N ARG A 116 11.09 -3.65 -1.74
CA ARG A 116 11.36 -4.86 -2.54
C ARG A 116 10.24 -5.88 -2.43
N LYS A 117 9.69 -6.09 -1.23
CA LYS A 117 8.58 -7.03 -1.00
C LYS A 117 7.31 -6.55 -1.69
N ASP A 118 7.01 -5.27 -1.58
CA ASP A 118 5.86 -4.63 -2.23
C ASP A 118 5.92 -4.82 -3.75
N ARG A 119 7.04 -4.46 -4.38
CA ARG A 119 7.26 -4.66 -5.82
C ARG A 119 7.07 -6.13 -6.25
N ARG A 120 7.62 -7.08 -5.50
CA ARG A 120 7.50 -8.51 -5.84
C ARG A 120 6.07 -9.02 -5.75
N ARG A 121 5.25 -8.44 -4.88
CA ARG A 121 3.85 -8.83 -4.72
C ARG A 121 2.98 -8.30 -5.86
N LEU A 122 3.30 -7.11 -6.40
CA LEU A 122 2.57 -6.54 -7.53
C LEU A 122 2.85 -7.27 -8.87
N LEU A 123 4.05 -7.81 -9.05
CA LEU A 123 4.49 -8.44 -10.32
C LEU A 123 4.14 -9.94 -10.41
N ARG A 124 3.40 -10.49 -9.47
CA ARG A 124 2.94 -11.89 -9.48
C ARG A 124 1.45 -11.93 -9.76
#